data_AF-F3ME38-F1
#
_entry.id   AF-F3ME38-F1
#
_cell.length_a   1.000
_cell.length_b   1.000
_cell.length_c   1.000
_cell.angle_alpha   90.00
_cell.angle_beta   90.00
_cell.angle_gamma   90.00
#
_symmetry.space_group_name_H-M   'P 1'
#
loop_
_entity.id
_entity.type
_entity.pdbx_description
1 polymer ?
#
loop_
_entity_poly.entity_id
_entity_poly.type
_entity_poly.pdbx_seq_one_letter_code
_entity_poly.pdbx_strand_id
1 'polypeptide(L)'
;MFLMFVGAISFSGRTGYDRYGRFTYMLEMEERTMIKHIVFFKLKDPTAENIEKTVQVLRDMDGKIPLLRSLEAGADVIRSERSYDLALIVEVDNLEDLQAYAVHPVHQEVIQYINTVKDHTLSVDFEV
;
A
#
# COMPACT_ATOMS: atom_id res chain seq x y z
N MET A 1 10.04 20.02 25.16
CA MET A 1 9.37 18.89 24.49
C MET A 1 8.37 18.33 25.48
N PHE A 2 7.09 18.58 25.29
CA PHE A 2 6.02 18.06 26.15
C PHE A 2 5.14 17.16 25.30
N LEU A 3 4.91 15.93 25.75
CA LEU A 3 3.95 15.01 25.15
C LEU A 3 2.58 15.28 25.80
N MET A 4 1.57 15.63 25.02
CA MET A 4 0.17 15.60 25.46
C MET A 4 -0.59 14.59 24.60
N PHE A 5 -1.40 13.76 25.25
CA PHE A 5 -2.31 12.84 24.57
C PHE A 5 -3.70 13.49 24.48
N VAL A 6 -4.20 13.68 23.25
CA VAL A 6 -5.62 13.90 22.96
C VAL A 6 -6.01 12.85 21.92
N GLY A 7 -6.49 11.69 22.37
CA GLY A 7 -6.76 10.53 21.51
C GLY A 7 -5.48 9.83 20.99
N ALA A 8 -5.62 9.00 19.94
CA ALA A 8 -4.55 8.18 19.34
C ALA A 8 -3.61 8.96 18.39
N ILE A 9 -3.49 10.28 18.57
CA ILE A 9 -2.68 11.15 17.72
C ILE A 9 -1.48 11.63 18.55
N SER A 10 -0.27 11.34 18.07
CA SER A 10 0.96 11.83 18.68
C SER A 10 1.23 13.24 18.17
N PHE A 11 1.44 14.21 19.08
CA PHE A 11 1.67 15.61 18.74
C PHE A 11 3.12 15.99 19.06
N SER A 12 3.88 16.43 18.06
CA SER A 12 5.10 17.22 18.26
C SER A 12 4.84 18.67 17.84
N GLY A 13 5.24 19.63 18.66
CA GLY A 13 5.09 21.04 18.34
C GLY A 13 6.06 21.92 19.15
N ARG A 14 6.35 23.12 18.62
CA ARG A 14 7.06 24.16 19.37
C ARG A 14 6.06 24.99 20.17
N THR A 15 6.34 25.15 21.46
CA THR A 15 5.59 26.05 22.34
C THR A 15 6.07 27.48 22.13
N GLY A 16 5.14 28.42 21.95
CA GLY A 16 5.46 29.83 21.79
C GLY A 16 4.35 30.74 22.31
N TYR A 17 4.60 32.03 22.23
CA TYR A 17 3.61 33.07 22.50
C TYR A 17 3.36 33.85 21.20
N ASP A 18 2.09 34.12 20.88
CA ASP A 18 1.77 35.02 19.77
C ASP A 18 2.18 36.47 20.09
N ARG A 19 2.09 37.36 19.10
CA ARG A 19 2.39 38.79 19.23
C ARG A 19 1.50 39.54 20.24
N TYR A 20 0.49 38.88 20.81
CA TYR A 20 -0.41 39.41 21.85
C TYR A 20 -0.16 38.74 23.21
N GLY A 21 0.89 37.94 23.36
CA GLY A 21 1.21 37.28 24.62
C GLY A 21 0.22 36.18 24.98
N ARG A 22 -0.44 35.55 24.01
CA ARG A 22 -1.21 34.32 24.22
C ARG A 22 -0.36 33.10 23.95
N PHE A 23 -0.45 32.11 24.84
CA PHE A 23 0.20 30.82 24.65
C PHE A 23 -0.39 30.14 23.42
N THR A 24 0.44 29.84 22.42
CA THR A 24 0.01 29.19 21.18
C THR A 24 0.67 27.83 21.04
N TYR A 25 -0.16 26.85 20.70
CA TYR A 25 0.27 25.55 20.21
C TYR A 25 0.23 25.60 18.68
N MET A 26 1.40 25.56 18.04
CA MET A 26 1.48 25.34 16.61
C MET A 26 1.48 23.83 16.38
N LEU A 27 0.30 23.28 16.16
CA LEU A 27 0.13 21.89 15.77
C LEU A 27 0.71 21.73 14.36
N GLU A 28 1.88 21.09 14.26
CA GLU A 28 2.30 20.49 13.00
C GLU A 28 1.43 19.25 12.80
N MET A 29 0.29 19.45 12.13
CA MET A 29 -0.55 18.36 11.65
C MET A 29 0.21 17.75 10.48
N GLU A 30 0.97 16.69 10.75
CA GLU A 30 1.51 15.85 9.69
C GLU A 30 0.31 15.19 9.01
N GLU A 31 -0.03 15.69 7.83
CA GLU A 31 -1.01 15.10 6.94
C GLU A 31 -0.45 13.73 6.54
N ARG A 32 -0.90 12.67 7.22
CA ARG A 32 -0.59 11.28 6.81
C ARG A 32 -1.44 10.95 5.61
N THR A 33 -0.93 11.23 4.43
CA THR A 33 -1.56 10.77 3.21
C THR A 33 -1.26 9.27 3.06
N MET A 34 -2.31 8.45 3.11
CA MET A 34 -2.16 7.01 2.91
C MET A 34 -1.69 6.76 1.47
N ILE A 35 -0.96 5.67 1.25
CA ILE A 35 -0.47 5.32 -0.08
C ILE A 35 -1.27 4.16 -0.63
N LYS A 36 -1.77 4.33 -1.86
CA LYS A 36 -2.33 3.27 -2.68
C LYS A 36 -1.30 2.78 -3.68
N HIS A 37 -0.95 1.50 -3.58
CA HIS A 37 -0.03 0.82 -4.49
C HIS A 37 -0.84 -0.12 -5.39
N ILE A 38 -0.80 0.14 -6.70
CA ILE A 38 -1.50 -0.65 -7.71
C ILE A 38 -0.47 -1.34 -8.60
N VAL A 39 -0.62 -2.65 -8.80
CA VAL A 39 0.22 -3.44 -9.71
C VAL A 39 -0.64 -4.19 -10.71
N PHE A 40 -0.27 -4.11 -11.97
CA PHE A 40 -0.87 -4.86 -13.07
C PHE A 40 0.10 -5.97 -13.51
N PHE A 41 -0.41 -7.19 -13.70
CA PHE A 41 0.39 -8.34 -14.12
C PHE A 41 -0.07 -8.89 -15.47
N LYS A 42 0.88 -9.02 -16.40
CA LYS A 42 0.73 -9.77 -17.64
C LYS A 42 1.40 -11.11 -17.42
N LEU A 43 0.70 -12.21 -17.68
CA LEU A 43 1.24 -13.56 -17.48
C LEU A 43 1.83 -14.11 -18.79
N LYS A 44 2.89 -14.91 -18.67
CA LYS A 44 3.48 -15.63 -19.82
C LYS A 44 2.48 -16.58 -20.48
N ASP A 45 1.63 -17.20 -19.64
CA ASP A 45 0.60 -18.14 -20.06
C ASP A 45 -0.73 -17.79 -19.35
N PRO A 46 -1.52 -16.85 -19.89
CA PRO A 46 -2.71 -16.31 -19.22
C PRO A 46 -3.96 -17.19 -19.42
N THR A 47 -3.86 -18.48 -19.09
CA THR A 47 -5.04 -19.35 -19.00
C THR A 47 -5.91 -18.96 -17.82
N ALA A 48 -7.22 -19.28 -17.87
CA ALA A 48 -8.13 -19.01 -16.76
C ALA A 48 -7.64 -19.63 -15.43
N GLU A 49 -7.08 -20.83 -15.49
CA GLU A 49 -6.49 -21.52 -14.34
C GLU A 49 -5.28 -20.78 -13.77
N ASN A 50 -4.34 -20.36 -14.63
CA ASN A 50 -3.14 -19.65 -14.18
C ASN A 50 -3.48 -18.27 -13.61
N ILE A 51 -4.46 -17.57 -14.19
CA ILE A 51 -4.95 -16.29 -13.69
C ILE A 51 -5.57 -16.48 -12.30
N GLU A 52 -6.52 -17.42 -12.16
CA GLU A 52 -7.20 -17.66 -10.88
C GLU A 52 -6.21 -18.08 -9.78
N LYS A 53 -5.28 -18.98 -10.12
CA LYS A 53 -4.19 -19.38 -9.21
C LYS A 53 -3.35 -18.19 -8.77
N THR A 54 -3.00 -17.31 -9.71
CA THR A 54 -2.19 -16.11 -9.40
C THR A 54 -2.95 -15.15 -8.51
N VAL A 55 -4.24 -14.91 -8.78
CA VAL A 55 -5.12 -14.09 -7.93
C VAL A 55 -5.19 -14.67 -6.52
N GLN A 56 -5.34 -16.00 -6.38
CA GLN A 56 -5.39 -16.63 -5.07
C GLN A 56 -4.08 -16.44 -4.29
N VAL A 57 -2.92 -16.63 -4.94
CA VAL A 57 -1.62 -16.39 -4.31
C VAL A 57 -1.47 -14.95 -3.80
N LEU A 58 -1.98 -13.97 -4.55
CA LEU A 58 -1.96 -12.56 -4.14
C LEU A 58 -2.91 -12.31 -2.95
N ARG A 59 -4.14 -12.85 -3.00
CA ARG A 59 -5.13 -12.74 -1.92
C ARG A 59 -4.69 -13.43 -0.64
N ASP A 60 -3.89 -14.49 -0.74
CA ASP A 60 -3.37 -15.22 0.40
C ASP A 60 -2.43 -14.38 1.29
N MET A 61 -2.00 -13.19 0.85
CA MET A 61 -1.29 -12.24 1.71
C MET A 61 -2.20 -11.52 2.72
N ASP A 62 -3.51 -11.48 2.46
CA ASP A 62 -4.47 -10.78 3.30
C ASP A 62 -4.45 -11.32 4.74
N GLY A 63 -4.43 -10.41 5.71
CA GLY A 63 -4.27 -10.73 7.14
C GLY A 63 -2.90 -11.26 7.57
N LYS A 64 -1.93 -11.49 6.67
CA LYS A 64 -0.59 -11.99 7.01
C LYS A 64 0.47 -10.90 7.11
N ILE A 65 0.17 -9.69 6.67
CA ILE A 65 1.08 -8.54 6.68
C ILE A 65 0.45 -7.41 7.48
N PRO A 66 0.91 -7.11 8.73
CA PRO A 66 0.29 -6.13 9.61
C PRO A 66 0.24 -4.69 9.09
N LEU A 67 1.09 -4.38 8.11
CA LEU A 67 1.21 -3.05 7.50
C LEU A 67 0.08 -2.74 6.52
N LEU A 68 -0.56 -3.79 5.96
CA LEU A 68 -1.62 -3.63 4.98
C LEU A 68 -2.92 -3.17 5.65
N ARG A 69 -3.48 -2.07 5.15
CA ARG A 69 -4.81 -1.57 5.52
C ARG A 69 -5.91 -2.21 4.70
N SER A 70 -5.64 -2.45 3.42
CA SER A 70 -6.50 -3.18 2.51
C SER A 70 -5.65 -3.93 1.48
N LEU A 71 -6.20 -5.04 0.98
CA LEU A 71 -5.66 -5.81 -0.12
C LEU A 71 -6.80 -6.28 -1.02
N GLU A 72 -6.71 -5.96 -2.30
CA GLU A 72 -7.63 -6.41 -3.33
C GLU A 72 -6.84 -6.99 -4.49
N ALA A 73 -7.27 -8.14 -5.01
CA ALA A 73 -6.73 -8.68 -6.24
C ALA A 73 -7.83 -9.30 -7.09
N GLY A 74 -7.70 -9.21 -8.42
CA GLY A 74 -8.72 -9.69 -9.34
C GLY A 74 -8.24 -9.81 -10.78
N ALA A 75 -8.91 -10.69 -11.53
CA ALA A 75 -8.69 -10.89 -12.96
C ALA A 75 -9.37 -9.79 -13.78
N ASP A 76 -8.78 -9.43 -14.93
CA ASP A 76 -9.47 -8.56 -15.89
C ASP A 76 -10.60 -9.34 -16.58
N VAL A 77 -11.80 -8.76 -16.48
CA VAL A 77 -13.04 -9.30 -17.06
C VAL A 77 -13.22 -8.87 -18.51
N ILE A 78 -12.73 -7.68 -18.88
CA ILE A 78 -12.97 -7.10 -20.22
C ILE A 78 -12.00 -7.67 -21.26
N ARG A 79 -10.76 -8.00 -20.85
CA ARG A 79 -9.69 -8.57 -21.68
C ARG A 79 -9.42 -7.80 -22.97
N SER A 80 -9.39 -6.47 -22.87
CA SER A 80 -9.09 -5.59 -24.00
C SER A 80 -7.59 -5.56 -24.34
N GLU A 81 -7.22 -5.06 -25.52
CA GLU A 81 -5.81 -4.93 -25.95
C GLU A 81 -4.97 -4.07 -25.00
N ARG A 82 -5.60 -3.08 -24.36
CA ARG A 82 -4.94 -2.20 -23.38
C ARG A 82 -4.91 -2.78 -21.96
N SER A 83 -5.48 -3.97 -21.76
CA SER A 83 -5.60 -4.59 -20.44
C SER A 83 -4.42 -5.51 -20.10
N TYR A 84 -4.18 -5.60 -18.79
CA TYR A 84 -3.40 -6.66 -18.18
C TYR A 84 -4.30 -7.83 -17.78
N ASP A 85 -3.71 -8.95 -17.34
CA ASP A 85 -4.49 -10.15 -17.05
C ASP A 85 -5.13 -10.12 -15.66
N LEU A 86 -4.44 -9.47 -14.69
CA LEU A 86 -4.93 -9.26 -13.34
C LEU A 86 -4.28 -8.02 -12.69
N ALA A 87 -4.84 -7.58 -11.58
CA ALA A 87 -4.32 -6.49 -10.76
C ALA A 87 -4.25 -6.86 -9.27
N LEU A 88 -3.34 -6.21 -8.54
CA LEU A 88 -3.25 -6.14 -7.09
C LEU A 88 -3.34 -4.66 -6.69
N ILE A 89 -4.14 -4.36 -5.68
CA ILE A 89 -4.23 -3.06 -5.03
C ILE A 89 -3.98 -3.29 -3.53
N VAL A 90 -3.09 -2.50 -2.94
CA VAL A 90 -2.90 -2.46 -1.50
C VAL A 90 -2.85 -1.03 -1.00
N GLU A 91 -3.31 -0.81 0.22
CA GLU A 91 -3.20 0.47 0.92
C GLU A 91 -2.36 0.33 2.19
N VAL A 92 -1.52 1.33 2.45
CA VAL A 92 -0.66 1.45 3.64
C VAL A 92 -0.70 2.89 4.17
N ASP A 93 -0.27 3.12 5.41
CA ASP A 93 -0.43 4.43 6.04
C ASP A 93 0.50 5.52 5.48
N ASN A 94 1.65 5.13 4.92
CA ASN A 94 2.72 6.04 4.49
C ASN A 94 3.74 5.30 3.60
N LEU A 95 4.73 6.04 3.10
CA LEU A 95 5.75 5.52 2.21
C LEU A 95 6.71 4.55 2.93
N GLU A 96 7.02 4.78 4.20
CA GLU A 96 7.87 3.91 5.01
C GLU A 96 7.25 2.51 5.16
N ASP A 97 5.93 2.46 5.40
CA ASP A 97 5.18 1.22 5.47
C ASP A 97 5.11 0.50 4.12
N LEU A 98 5.06 1.23 2.99
CA LEU A 98 5.17 0.64 1.65
C LEU A 98 6.55 -0.01 1.43
N GLN A 99 7.62 0.67 1.86
CA GLN A 99 8.98 0.13 1.77
C GLN A 99 9.16 -1.11 2.67
N ALA A 100 8.60 -1.08 3.88
CA ALA A 100 8.61 -2.22 4.79
C ALA A 100 7.77 -3.40 4.25
N TYR A 101 6.62 -3.13 3.64
CA TYR A 101 5.81 -4.13 2.93
C TYR A 101 6.61 -4.78 1.79
N ALA A 102 7.33 -3.99 0.99
CA ALA A 102 8.08 -4.49 -0.16
C ALA A 102 9.09 -5.59 0.22
N VAL A 103 9.72 -5.48 1.39
CA VAL A 103 10.72 -6.44 1.88
C VAL A 103 10.17 -7.49 2.84
N HIS A 104 8.87 -7.45 3.16
CA HIS A 104 8.25 -8.38 4.11
C HIS A 104 8.37 -9.83 3.63
N PRO A 105 8.72 -10.82 4.48
CA PRO A 105 8.95 -12.21 4.05
C PRO A 105 7.77 -12.83 3.27
N VAL A 106 6.53 -12.59 3.72
CA VAL A 106 5.32 -13.06 3.02
C VAL A 106 5.22 -12.46 1.60
N HIS A 107 5.53 -11.17 1.45
CA HIS A 107 5.54 -10.53 0.13
C HIS A 107 6.68 -11.06 -0.74
N GLN A 108 7.85 -11.34 -0.17
CA GLN A 108 8.99 -11.93 -0.89
C GLN A 108 8.68 -13.33 -1.43
N GLU A 109 7.94 -14.17 -0.68
CA GLU A 109 7.46 -15.46 -1.19
C GLU A 109 6.53 -15.30 -2.40
N VAL A 110 5.64 -14.30 -2.37
CA VAL A 110 4.78 -13.97 -3.50
C VAL A 110 5.58 -13.44 -4.70
N ILE A 111 6.58 -12.59 -4.48
CA ILE A 111 7.48 -12.12 -5.56
C ILE A 111 8.18 -13.31 -6.24
N GLN A 112 8.65 -14.28 -5.46
CA GLN A 112 9.31 -15.48 -6.01
C GLN A 112 8.36 -16.23 -6.95
N TYR A 113 7.11 -16.47 -6.52
CA TYR A 113 6.09 -17.08 -7.37
C TYR A 113 5.80 -16.23 -8.61
N ILE A 114 5.54 -14.93 -8.44
CA ILE A 114 5.20 -14.00 -9.53
C ILE A 114 6.30 -13.96 -10.58
N ASN A 115 7.58 -13.96 -10.20
CA ASN A 115 8.70 -13.99 -11.15
C ASN A 115 8.70 -15.23 -12.06
N THR A 116 8.10 -16.35 -11.62
CA THR A 116 7.96 -17.54 -12.47
C THR A 116 6.89 -17.37 -13.54
N VAL A 117 5.76 -16.73 -13.20
CA VAL A 117 4.56 -16.66 -14.07
C VAL A 117 4.43 -15.36 -14.87
N LYS A 118 5.01 -14.25 -14.40
CA LYS A 118 4.89 -12.94 -15.06
C LYS A 118 5.67 -12.88 -16.36
N ASP A 119 5.08 -12.22 -17.35
CA ASP A 119 5.76 -11.70 -18.53
C ASP A 119 6.17 -10.24 -18.29
N HIS A 120 5.19 -9.40 -17.92
CA HIS A 120 5.39 -7.98 -17.68
C HIS A 120 4.58 -7.49 -16.47
N THR A 121 5.10 -6.46 -15.79
CA THR A 121 4.45 -5.83 -14.63
C THR A 121 4.57 -4.32 -14.71
N LEU A 122 3.49 -3.61 -14.41
CA LEU A 122 3.47 -2.17 -14.23
C LEU A 122 2.89 -1.83 -12.87
N SER A 123 3.39 -0.77 -12.23
CA SER A 123 2.82 -0.28 -10.99
C SER A 123 2.64 1.24 -11.00
N VAL A 124 1.69 1.71 -10.20
CA VAL A 124 1.44 3.12 -9.91
C VAL A 124 1.17 3.27 -8.43
N ASP A 125 1.78 4.28 -7.85
CA ASP A 125 1.69 4.63 -6.43
C ASP A 125 1.18 6.06 -6.31
N PHE A 126 0.17 6.31 -5.48
CA PHE A 126 -0.34 7.65 -5.23
C PHE A 126 -0.96 7.78 -3.84
N GLU A 127 -1.05 9.02 -3.38
CA GLU A 127 -1.66 9.42 -2.11
C GLU A 127 -3.20 9.40 -2.20
N VAL A 128 -3.87 8.87 -1.16
CA VAL A 128 -5.35 8.81 -1.06
C VAL A 128 -5.93 9.57 0.12
#